data_AF-A0A828PS86-F1
#
_entry.id   AF-A0A828PS86-F1
#
_cell.length_a   1.000
_cell.length_b   1.000
_cell.length_c   1.000
_cell.angle_alpha   90.00
_cell.angle_beta   90.00
_cell.angle_gamma   90.00
#
_symmetry.space_group_name_H-M   'P 1'
#
loop_
_entity.id
_entity.type
_entity.pdbx_description
1 polymer ?
#
loop_
_entity_poly.entity_id
_entity_poly.type
_entity_poly.pdbx_seq_one_letter_code
_entity_poly.pdbx_strand_id
1 'polypeptide(L)'
;MLRAEQDYDGAIELYQQILQTQPQLAYPRFDLGVMLFENKQYREAKQQLNKARKSLDPQMQPLVERYLQAMAERQNWQPDAELQYTQTDNVNNASSEREVEIGGLRFLKNEDSLPQKAHGFRYGLGASREINLSGNHFVAFEGRFSGVHYWDNQDYSEKSLYGSFGYRKHSALQSWGILPFFEQNWLASPRYSKNFGANAEFRRQLNRQWTFSTNFNHTQKRYADENIAQRYNGYINGVSASLSYTANPN
;
A
#
# COMPACT_ATOMS: atom_id res chain seq x y z
N MET A 1 -23.59 11.87 -20.16
CA MET A 1 -24.22 12.59 -19.03
C MET A 1 -23.87 11.89 -17.71
N LEU A 2 -24.20 10.60 -17.53
CA LEU A 2 -23.92 9.84 -16.29
C LEU A 2 -22.43 9.74 -15.87
N ARG A 3 -21.49 9.63 -16.81
CA ARG A 3 -20.04 9.68 -16.52
C ARG A 3 -19.60 11.01 -15.88
N ALA A 4 -20.23 12.12 -16.27
CA ALA A 4 -19.94 13.44 -15.71
C ALA A 4 -20.56 13.63 -14.32
N GLU A 5 -21.58 12.85 -14.00
CA GLU A 5 -22.29 12.81 -12.72
C GLU A 5 -21.68 11.78 -11.75
N GLN A 6 -20.66 11.04 -12.18
CA GLN A 6 -19.99 9.98 -11.40
C GLN A 6 -20.92 8.80 -11.01
N ASP A 7 -22.07 8.63 -11.67
CA ASP A 7 -22.95 7.47 -11.50
C ASP A 7 -22.52 6.32 -12.42
N TYR A 8 -21.48 5.61 -11.99
CA TYR A 8 -20.94 4.49 -12.74
C TYR A 8 -21.87 3.26 -12.73
N ASP A 9 -22.52 2.98 -11.60
CA ASP A 9 -23.35 1.79 -11.45
C ASP A 9 -24.63 1.92 -12.30
N GLY A 10 -25.28 3.09 -12.28
CA GLY A 10 -26.43 3.37 -13.14
C GLY A 10 -26.09 3.34 -14.64
N ALA A 11 -24.91 3.87 -15.03
CA ALA A 11 -24.45 3.78 -16.41
C ALA A 11 -24.20 2.33 -16.85
N ILE A 12 -23.55 1.51 -16.00
CA ILE A 12 -23.31 0.10 -16.27
C ILE A 12 -24.64 -0.65 -16.46
N GLU A 13 -25.61 -0.42 -15.56
CA GLU A 13 -26.93 -1.06 -15.65
C GLU A 13 -27.66 -0.70 -16.95
N LEU A 14 -27.69 0.59 -17.32
CA LEU A 14 -28.32 1.05 -18.55
C LEU A 14 -27.72 0.39 -19.80
N TYR A 15 -26.39 0.35 -19.91
CA TYR A 15 -25.75 -0.31 -21.04
C TYR A 15 -25.98 -1.82 -21.06
N GLN A 16 -26.05 -2.47 -19.89
CA GLN A 16 -26.41 -3.88 -19.80
C GLN A 16 -27.83 -4.12 -20.32
N GLN A 17 -28.81 -3.29 -19.96
CA GLN A 17 -30.19 -3.40 -20.47
C GLN A 17 -30.26 -3.22 -22.00
N ILE A 18 -29.53 -2.24 -22.56
CA ILE A 18 -29.43 -2.04 -24.01
C ILE A 18 -28.91 -3.31 -24.70
N LEU A 19 -27.85 -3.92 -24.16
CA LEU A 19 -27.21 -5.09 -24.75
C LEU A 19 -27.95 -6.41 -24.51
N GLN A 20 -28.86 -6.46 -23.52
CA GLN A 20 -29.80 -7.57 -23.38
C GLN A 20 -30.82 -7.56 -24.53
N THR A 21 -31.31 -6.38 -24.92
CA THR A 21 -32.29 -6.24 -26.01
C THR A 21 -31.62 -6.31 -27.39
N GLN A 22 -30.44 -5.72 -27.53
CA GLN A 22 -29.71 -5.62 -28.80
C GLN A 22 -28.23 -6.01 -28.62
N PRO A 23 -27.92 -7.31 -28.50
CA PRO A 23 -26.56 -7.79 -28.22
C PRO A 23 -25.55 -7.53 -29.36
N GLN A 24 -26.00 -7.20 -30.56
CA GLN A 24 -25.16 -6.92 -31.72
C GLN A 24 -24.52 -5.53 -31.73
N LEU A 25 -24.97 -4.61 -30.86
CA LEU A 25 -24.50 -3.23 -30.87
C LEU A 25 -23.06 -3.12 -30.34
N ALA A 26 -22.11 -2.88 -31.24
CA ALA A 26 -20.68 -2.84 -30.92
C ALA A 26 -20.29 -1.62 -30.06
N TYR A 27 -20.81 -0.43 -30.39
CA TYR A 27 -20.49 0.82 -29.69
C TYR A 27 -21.03 0.89 -28.24
N PRO A 28 -22.32 0.58 -27.96
CA PRO A 28 -22.79 0.42 -26.58
C PRO A 28 -22.04 -0.64 -25.78
N ARG A 29 -21.59 -1.72 -26.43
CA ARG A 29 -20.76 -2.75 -25.78
C ARG A 29 -19.36 -2.24 -25.43
N PHE A 30 -18.79 -1.42 -26.30
CA PHE A 30 -17.55 -0.72 -26.01
C PHE A 30 -17.71 0.21 -24.80
N ASP A 31 -18.74 1.05 -24.81
CA ASP A 31 -19.02 1.98 -23.71
C ASP A 31 -19.25 1.27 -22.37
N LEU A 32 -19.98 0.14 -22.37
CA LEU A 32 -20.10 -0.71 -21.19
C LEU A 32 -18.72 -1.15 -20.68
N GLY A 33 -17.84 -1.60 -21.58
CA GLY A 33 -16.47 -1.98 -21.25
C GLY A 33 -15.67 -0.84 -20.62
N VAL A 34 -15.85 0.39 -21.12
CA VAL A 34 -15.22 1.60 -20.57
C VAL A 34 -15.79 1.95 -19.19
N MET A 35 -17.10 1.90 -18.98
CA MET A 35 -17.72 2.16 -17.67
C MET A 35 -17.29 1.14 -16.62
N LEU A 36 -17.24 -0.15 -16.99
CA LEU A 36 -16.70 -1.21 -16.13
C LEU A 36 -15.23 -0.95 -15.78
N PHE A 37 -14.42 -0.53 -16.75
CA PHE A 37 -13.01 -0.20 -16.51
C PHE A 37 -12.84 0.98 -15.54
N GLU A 38 -13.60 2.06 -15.74
CA GLU A 38 -13.55 3.23 -14.87
C GLU A 38 -14.01 2.89 -13.45
N ASN A 39 -15.03 2.05 -13.34
CA ASN A 39 -15.52 1.52 -12.07
C ASN A 39 -14.67 0.37 -11.52
N LYS A 40 -13.46 0.11 -12.05
CA LYS A 40 -12.50 -0.91 -11.56
C LYS A 40 -12.98 -2.37 -11.69
N GLN A 41 -14.01 -2.65 -12.48
CA GLN A 41 -14.48 -4.01 -12.78
C GLN A 41 -13.71 -4.60 -13.97
N TYR A 42 -12.40 -4.82 -13.78
CA TYR A 42 -11.46 -5.09 -14.87
C TYR A 42 -11.71 -6.42 -15.59
N ARG A 43 -12.14 -7.46 -14.88
CA ARG A 43 -12.41 -8.77 -15.49
C ARG A 43 -13.57 -8.67 -16.48
N GLU A 44 -14.66 -8.04 -16.06
CA GLU A 44 -15.86 -7.81 -16.87
C GLU A 44 -15.57 -6.81 -18.00
N ALA A 45 -14.85 -5.72 -17.72
CA ALA A 45 -14.42 -4.75 -18.72
C ALA A 45 -13.64 -5.42 -19.86
N LYS A 46 -12.65 -6.26 -19.52
CA LYS A 46 -11.86 -7.04 -20.50
C LYS A 46 -12.75 -7.92 -21.37
N GLN A 47 -13.77 -8.56 -20.80
CA GLN A 47 -14.70 -9.40 -21.56
C GLN A 47 -15.52 -8.57 -22.56
N GLN A 48 -16.09 -7.45 -22.13
CA GLN A 48 -16.92 -6.60 -22.98
C GLN A 48 -16.11 -5.94 -24.09
N LEU A 49 -14.93 -5.41 -23.77
CA LEU A 49 -14.02 -4.80 -24.74
C LEU A 49 -13.56 -5.80 -25.81
N ASN A 50 -13.18 -7.03 -25.42
CA ASN A 50 -12.80 -8.05 -26.40
C ASN A 50 -13.96 -8.49 -27.31
N LYS A 51 -15.19 -8.49 -26.80
CA LYS A 51 -16.38 -8.76 -27.61
C LYS A 51 -16.67 -7.60 -28.58
N ALA A 52 -16.63 -6.36 -28.09
CA ALA A 52 -16.83 -5.16 -28.91
C ALA A 52 -15.80 -5.08 -30.04
N ARG A 53 -14.54 -5.41 -29.74
CA ARG A 53 -13.42 -5.43 -30.68
C ARG A 53 -13.70 -6.16 -31.99
N LYS A 54 -14.53 -7.20 -31.99
CA LYS A 54 -14.83 -8.02 -33.18
C LYS A 54 -15.72 -7.32 -34.21
N SER A 55 -16.45 -6.29 -33.82
CA SER A 55 -17.49 -5.65 -34.63
C SER A 55 -17.39 -4.12 -34.66
N LEU A 56 -16.38 -3.55 -33.99
CA LEU A 56 -16.04 -2.14 -34.09
C LEU A 56 -15.23 -1.87 -35.36
N ASP A 57 -15.33 -0.64 -35.87
CA ASP A 57 -14.52 -0.18 -36.99
C ASP A 57 -13.01 -0.33 -36.68
N PRO A 58 -12.17 -0.69 -37.68
CA PRO A 58 -10.73 -0.88 -37.47
C PRO A 58 -10.02 0.31 -36.81
N GLN A 59 -10.52 1.53 -37.01
CA GLN A 59 -9.98 2.75 -36.39
C GLN A 59 -10.11 2.78 -34.85
N MET A 60 -11.04 2.01 -34.28
CA MET A 60 -11.26 1.92 -32.83
C MET A 60 -10.36 0.89 -32.14
N GLN A 61 -9.69 0.01 -32.90
CA GLN A 61 -8.84 -1.05 -32.37
C GLN A 61 -7.73 -0.52 -31.43
N PRO A 62 -6.99 0.55 -31.77
CA PRO A 62 -5.97 1.09 -30.87
C PRO A 62 -6.55 1.63 -29.55
N LEU A 63 -7.80 2.13 -29.56
CA LEU A 63 -8.44 2.59 -28.34
C LEU A 63 -8.82 1.43 -27.42
N VAL A 64 -9.36 0.34 -27.97
CA VAL A 64 -9.65 -0.89 -27.22
C VAL A 64 -8.37 -1.45 -26.59
N GLU A 65 -7.28 -1.52 -27.37
CA GLU A 65 -5.99 -2.02 -26.90
C GLU A 65 -5.43 -1.18 -25.75
N ARG A 66 -5.54 0.15 -25.81
CA ARG A 66 -5.13 1.03 -24.69
C ARG A 66 -5.84 0.68 -23.38
N TYR A 67 -7.15 0.41 -23.40
CA TYR A 67 -7.87 -0.01 -22.19
C TYR A 67 -7.44 -1.40 -21.71
N LEU A 68 -7.24 -2.35 -22.63
CA LEU A 68 -6.79 -3.70 -22.29
C LEU A 68 -5.37 -3.68 -21.67
N GLN A 69 -4.47 -2.89 -22.24
CA GLN A 69 -3.12 -2.69 -21.73
C GLN A 69 -3.12 -2.00 -20.37
N ALA A 70 -3.88 -0.91 -20.20
CA ALA A 70 -3.99 -0.22 -18.92
C ALA A 70 -4.51 -1.14 -17.80
N MET A 71 -5.46 -2.05 -18.09
CA MET A 71 -5.90 -3.06 -17.12
C MET A 71 -4.82 -4.10 -16.79
N ALA A 72 -4.02 -4.48 -17.79
CA ALA A 72 -2.91 -5.42 -17.59
C ALA A 72 -1.82 -4.79 -16.73
N GLU A 73 -1.41 -3.56 -17.05
CA GLU A 73 -0.40 -2.79 -16.31
C GLU A 73 -0.82 -2.58 -14.85
N ARG A 74 -2.05 -2.12 -14.61
CA ARG A 74 -2.59 -1.89 -13.24
C ARG A 74 -2.69 -3.15 -12.39
N GLN A 75 -2.77 -4.33 -13.00
CA GLN A 75 -2.86 -5.62 -12.30
C GLN A 75 -1.56 -6.42 -12.38
N ASN A 76 -0.51 -5.83 -12.96
CA ASN A 76 0.82 -6.41 -12.96
C ASN A 76 1.55 -6.08 -11.67
N TRP A 77 2.66 -6.77 -11.44
CA TRP A 77 3.58 -6.43 -10.36
C TRP A 77 4.05 -4.98 -10.46
N GLN A 78 3.99 -4.27 -9.33
CA GLN A 78 4.49 -2.92 -9.14
C GLN A 78 5.73 -2.99 -8.24
N PRO A 79 6.94 -3.20 -8.80
CA PRO A 79 8.16 -3.20 -8.02
C PRO A 79 8.61 -1.77 -7.70
N ASP A 80 9.19 -1.58 -6.52
CA ASP A 80 9.86 -0.35 -6.13
C ASP A 80 11.22 -0.64 -5.49
N ALA A 81 12.13 0.32 -5.60
CA ALA A 81 13.46 0.24 -5.00
C ALA A 81 13.87 1.61 -4.48
N GLU A 82 14.52 1.62 -3.31
CA GLU A 82 15.11 2.81 -2.70
C GLU A 82 16.54 2.52 -2.27
N LEU A 83 17.41 3.51 -2.43
CA LEU A 83 18.77 3.51 -1.92
C LEU A 83 19.16 4.94 -1.55
N GLN A 84 19.63 5.14 -0.32
CA GLN A 84 19.97 6.45 0.21
C GLN A 84 21.19 6.36 1.12
N TYR A 85 22.19 7.21 0.92
CA TYR A 85 23.28 7.40 1.88
C TYR A 85 22.75 8.05 3.16
N THR A 86 23.19 7.58 4.32
CA THR A 86 22.83 8.14 5.62
C THR A 86 24.05 8.30 6.51
N GLN A 87 24.05 9.36 7.32
CA GLN A 87 25.05 9.60 8.36
C GLN A 87 24.37 10.15 9.62
N THR A 88 24.90 9.81 10.78
CA THR A 88 24.45 10.33 12.08
C THR A 88 25.64 10.45 13.01
N ASP A 89 25.64 11.47 13.86
CA ASP A 89 26.66 11.63 14.90
C ASP A 89 26.29 10.93 16.22
N ASN A 90 25.09 10.33 16.31
CA ASN A 90 24.58 9.72 17.52
C ASN A 90 23.60 8.56 17.21
N VAL A 91 24.11 7.46 16.66
CA VAL A 91 23.31 6.29 16.25
C VAL A 91 22.70 5.55 17.45
N ASN A 92 23.37 5.58 18.59
CA ASN A 92 22.95 4.92 19.83
C ASN A 92 22.03 5.81 20.70
N ASN A 93 21.67 7.00 20.22
CA ASN A 93 20.84 7.98 20.91
C ASN A 93 21.31 8.25 22.35
N ALA A 94 22.63 8.27 22.56
CA ALA A 94 23.24 8.46 23.87
C ALA A 94 23.42 9.95 24.20
N SER A 95 23.44 10.29 25.49
CA SER A 95 23.87 11.61 25.96
C SER A 95 25.39 11.78 25.84
N SER A 96 25.83 12.97 25.44
CA SER A 96 27.24 13.38 25.45
C SER A 96 27.80 13.65 26.85
N GLU A 97 26.95 13.75 27.87
CA GLU A 97 27.39 13.92 29.26
C GLU A 97 28.25 12.74 29.68
N ARG A 98 29.45 13.02 30.20
CA ARG A 98 30.42 11.97 30.58
C ARG A 98 30.20 11.44 31.99
N GLU A 99 29.55 12.22 32.83
CA GLU A 99 29.20 11.84 34.21
C GLU A 99 27.70 11.70 34.36
N VAL A 100 27.26 10.67 35.08
CA VAL A 100 25.86 10.47 35.47
C VAL A 100 25.79 10.28 36.97
N GLU A 101 24.85 10.96 37.63
CA GLU A 101 24.59 10.79 39.05
C GLU A 101 23.39 9.86 39.27
N ILE A 102 23.59 8.76 39.99
CA ILE A 102 22.52 7.81 40.35
C ILE A 102 22.57 7.60 41.86
N GLY A 103 21.55 8.07 42.57
CA GLY A 103 21.47 7.93 44.04
C GLY A 103 22.60 8.65 44.79
N GLY A 104 23.07 9.79 44.30
CA GLY A 104 24.18 10.57 44.90
C GLY A 104 25.58 10.07 44.56
N LEU A 105 25.71 8.99 43.80
CA LEU A 105 26.98 8.45 43.31
C LEU A 105 27.23 8.90 41.87
N ARG A 106 28.45 9.36 41.58
CA ARG A 106 28.87 9.74 40.23
C ARG A 106 29.49 8.56 39.49
N PHE A 107 29.00 8.30 38.30
CA PHE A 107 29.49 7.28 37.39
C PHE A 107 30.06 7.94 36.13
N LEU A 108 31.27 7.54 35.75
CA LEU A 108 31.86 7.95 34.48
C LEU A 108 31.42 6.98 33.39
N LYS A 109 30.87 7.50 32.30
CA LYS A 109 30.48 6.68 31.14
C LYS A 109 31.72 6.26 30.36
N ASN A 110 31.73 5.00 29.93
CA ASN A 110 32.71 4.50 28.97
C ASN A 110 32.43 5.09 27.58
N GLU A 111 33.43 5.08 26.70
CA GLU A 111 33.32 5.61 25.33
C GLU A 111 32.15 4.98 24.55
N ASP A 112 31.92 3.67 24.70
CA ASP A 112 30.80 2.97 24.04
C ASP A 112 29.41 3.49 24.46
N SER A 113 29.33 4.16 25.62
CA SER A 113 28.09 4.74 26.13
C SER A 113 27.91 6.21 25.73
N LEU A 114 28.89 6.84 25.07
CA LEU A 114 28.80 8.19 24.51
C LEU A 114 28.20 8.16 23.09
N PRO A 115 27.82 9.32 22.52
CA PRO A 115 27.30 9.39 21.16
C PRO A 115 28.26 8.75 20.16
N GLN A 116 27.76 7.78 19.40
CA GLN A 116 28.54 7.11 18.38
C GLN A 116 28.12 7.57 16.99
N LYS A 117 29.10 7.91 16.16
CA LYS A 117 28.86 8.21 14.75
C LYS A 117 28.56 6.92 13.99
N ALA A 118 27.79 7.05 12.92
CA ALA A 118 27.56 5.96 11.99
C ALA A 118 27.30 6.49 10.57
N HIS A 119 27.86 5.81 9.59
CA HIS A 119 27.68 6.09 8.17
C HIS A 119 27.22 4.81 7.47
N GLY A 120 26.26 4.96 6.57
CA GLY A 120 25.50 3.83 6.07
C GLY A 120 24.73 4.09 4.80
N PHE A 121 23.98 3.07 4.38
CA PHE A 121 22.94 3.19 3.37
C PHE A 121 21.62 2.68 3.92
N ARG A 122 20.55 3.44 3.72
CA ARG A 122 19.17 2.97 3.80
C ARG A 122 18.79 2.37 2.45
N TYR A 123 18.15 1.21 2.48
CA TYR A 123 17.74 0.51 1.28
C TYR A 123 16.36 -0.10 1.45
N GLY A 124 15.68 -0.34 0.34
CA GLY A 124 14.39 -1.00 0.30
C GLY A 124 14.09 -1.55 -1.08
N LEU A 125 13.49 -2.73 -1.11
CA LEU A 125 13.00 -3.42 -2.30
C LEU A 125 11.57 -3.86 -1.98
N GLY A 126 10.63 -3.38 -2.77
CA GLY A 126 9.21 -3.70 -2.62
C GLY A 126 8.61 -4.25 -3.90
N ALA A 127 7.54 -5.01 -3.76
CA ALA A 127 6.68 -5.39 -4.86
C ALA A 127 5.25 -5.57 -4.36
N SER A 128 4.30 -4.97 -5.07
CA SER A 128 2.88 -5.14 -4.80
C SER A 128 2.12 -5.59 -6.04
N ARG A 129 0.95 -6.22 -5.82
CA ARG A 129 0.06 -6.62 -6.89
C ARG A 129 -1.38 -6.70 -6.41
N GLU A 130 -2.29 -6.15 -7.22
CA GLU A 130 -3.74 -6.30 -7.02
C GLU A 130 -4.37 -7.00 -8.23
N ILE A 131 -5.25 -7.96 -7.96
CA ILE A 131 -5.90 -8.76 -9.01
C ILE A 131 -7.41 -8.65 -8.83
N ASN A 132 -8.10 -8.17 -9.86
CA ASN A 132 -9.55 -8.13 -9.88
C ASN A 132 -10.12 -9.55 -10.07
N LEU A 133 -10.94 -10.00 -9.13
CA LEU A 133 -11.57 -11.32 -9.18
C LEU A 133 -12.89 -11.29 -9.95
N SER A 134 -13.78 -10.38 -9.58
CA SER A 134 -15.07 -10.12 -10.22
C SER A 134 -15.68 -8.85 -9.64
N GLY A 135 -16.41 -8.09 -10.45
CA GLY A 135 -16.97 -6.80 -10.09
C GLY A 135 -15.90 -5.94 -9.44
N ASN A 136 -16.19 -5.39 -8.27
CA ASN A 136 -15.26 -4.52 -7.53
C ASN A 136 -14.36 -5.28 -6.55
N HIS A 137 -14.28 -6.61 -6.61
CA HIS A 137 -13.57 -7.44 -5.63
C HIS A 137 -12.14 -7.74 -6.08
N PHE A 138 -11.17 -7.50 -5.21
CA PHE A 138 -9.75 -7.66 -5.47
C PHE A 138 -9.07 -8.48 -4.37
N VAL A 139 -8.05 -9.22 -4.76
CA VAL A 139 -7.02 -9.72 -3.84
C VAL A 139 -5.78 -8.85 -3.99
N ALA A 140 -5.15 -8.53 -2.87
CA ALA A 140 -3.98 -7.68 -2.80
C ALA A 140 -2.83 -8.45 -2.14
N PHE A 141 -1.64 -8.33 -2.71
CA PHE A 141 -0.39 -8.82 -2.15
C PHE A 141 0.63 -7.68 -2.10
N GLU A 142 1.41 -7.64 -1.03
CA GLU A 142 2.53 -6.72 -0.88
C GLU A 142 3.67 -7.43 -0.18
N GLY A 143 4.89 -7.22 -0.65
CA GLY A 143 6.11 -7.65 0.02
C GLY A 143 7.14 -6.53 0.01
N ARG A 144 7.84 -6.33 1.12
CA ARG A 144 8.92 -5.35 1.25
C ARG A 144 10.07 -5.92 2.06
N PHE A 145 11.28 -5.73 1.56
CA PHE A 145 12.51 -5.92 2.31
C PHE A 145 13.24 -4.59 2.39
N SER A 146 13.47 -4.08 3.60
CA SER A 146 14.13 -2.78 3.79
C SER A 146 15.05 -2.80 4.99
N GLY A 147 15.87 -1.77 5.14
CA GLY A 147 16.79 -1.66 6.25
C GLY A 147 17.71 -0.46 6.17
N VAL A 148 18.57 -0.37 7.17
CA VAL A 148 19.73 0.51 7.17
C VAL A 148 20.96 -0.32 7.53
N HIS A 149 22.02 -0.19 6.75
CA HIS A 149 23.30 -0.82 7.02
C HIS A 149 24.34 0.25 7.29
N TYR A 150 24.96 0.21 8.47
CA TYR A 150 26.09 1.05 8.86
C TYR A 150 27.39 0.26 8.79
N TRP A 151 28.42 0.73 8.07
CA TRP A 151 29.68 -0.02 7.93
C TRP A 151 30.63 0.16 9.12
N ASP A 152 30.55 1.30 9.80
CA ASP A 152 31.36 1.67 10.96
C ASP A 152 30.63 1.48 12.30
N ASN A 153 29.33 1.11 12.28
CA ASN A 153 28.55 0.87 13.49
C ASN A 153 27.46 -0.20 13.29
N GLN A 154 27.89 -1.43 12.99
CA GLN A 154 27.02 -2.51 12.51
C GLN A 154 25.99 -2.99 13.54
N ASP A 155 26.23 -2.80 14.83
CA ASP A 155 25.29 -3.18 15.90
C ASP A 155 23.97 -2.40 15.86
N TYR A 156 23.94 -1.28 15.15
CA TYR A 156 22.75 -0.47 14.90
C TYR A 156 22.18 -0.63 13.50
N SER A 157 22.69 -1.59 12.72
CA SER A 157 22.08 -1.93 11.43
C SER A 157 20.74 -2.63 11.66
N GLU A 158 19.74 -2.25 10.88
CA GLU A 158 18.38 -2.81 10.95
C GLU A 158 17.97 -3.41 9.62
N LYS A 159 17.19 -4.48 9.69
CA LYS A 159 16.58 -5.11 8.51
C LYS A 159 15.15 -5.49 8.85
N SER A 160 14.25 -5.38 7.88
CA SER A 160 12.84 -5.68 8.01
C SER A 160 12.36 -6.43 6.78
N LEU A 161 11.62 -7.52 7.00
CA LEU A 161 10.89 -8.24 5.98
C LEU A 161 9.41 -8.15 6.31
N TYR A 162 8.64 -7.49 5.46
CA TYR A 162 7.20 -7.32 5.56
C TYR A 162 6.51 -8.07 4.43
N GLY A 163 5.38 -8.71 4.74
CA GLY A 163 4.51 -9.31 3.75
C GLY A 163 3.04 -9.21 4.15
N SER A 164 2.17 -8.87 3.21
CA SER A 164 0.73 -8.79 3.41
C SER A 164 -0.04 -9.49 2.28
N PHE A 165 -1.19 -10.05 2.63
CA PHE A 165 -2.12 -10.66 1.69
C PHE A 165 -3.54 -10.44 2.19
N GLY A 166 -4.37 -9.79 1.38
CA GLY A 166 -5.68 -9.35 1.83
C GLY A 166 -6.70 -9.13 0.73
N TYR A 167 -7.88 -8.67 1.16
CA TYR A 167 -9.02 -8.39 0.31
C TYR A 167 -9.22 -6.88 0.18
N ARG A 168 -9.58 -6.42 -1.01
CA ARG A 168 -10.02 -5.05 -1.29
C ARG A 168 -11.34 -5.06 -2.06
N LYS A 169 -12.27 -4.18 -1.70
CA LYS A 169 -13.37 -3.76 -2.58
C LYS A 169 -13.04 -2.37 -3.11
N HIS A 170 -12.89 -2.23 -4.42
CA HIS A 170 -12.47 -0.97 -5.03
C HIS A 170 -13.39 -0.60 -6.21
N SER A 171 -14.03 0.55 -6.14
CA SER A 171 -14.81 1.20 -7.20
C SER A 171 -14.19 2.55 -7.58
N ALA A 172 -14.81 3.28 -8.51
CA ALA A 172 -14.31 4.60 -8.91
C ALA A 172 -14.29 5.62 -7.76
N LEU A 173 -15.26 5.54 -6.83
CA LEU A 173 -15.49 6.54 -5.78
C LEU A 173 -15.21 6.04 -4.37
N GLN A 174 -15.10 4.72 -4.17
CA GLN A 174 -14.93 4.15 -2.85
C GLN A 174 -13.95 2.98 -2.90
N SER A 175 -13.14 2.85 -1.88
CA SER A 175 -12.37 1.64 -1.61
C SER A 175 -12.42 1.28 -0.15
N TRP A 176 -12.38 -0.01 0.14
CA TRP A 176 -12.06 -0.51 1.47
C TRP A 176 -11.31 -1.82 1.37
N GLY A 177 -10.53 -2.14 2.37
CA GLY A 177 -9.75 -3.37 2.39
C GLY A 177 -9.38 -3.80 3.79
N ILE A 178 -9.05 -5.08 3.91
CA ILE A 178 -8.47 -5.68 5.11
C ILE A 178 -7.25 -6.49 4.67
N LEU A 179 -6.09 -6.12 5.17
CA LEU A 179 -4.79 -6.70 4.82
C LEU A 179 -4.08 -7.19 6.09
N PRO A 180 -4.24 -8.48 6.42
CA PRO A 180 -3.35 -9.16 7.34
C PRO A 180 -1.91 -9.10 6.86
N PHE A 181 -0.98 -8.97 7.80
CA PHE A 181 0.44 -8.92 7.51
C PHE A 181 1.28 -9.68 8.53
N PHE A 182 2.49 -10.01 8.12
CA PHE A 182 3.59 -10.40 9.00
C PHE A 182 4.78 -9.47 8.77
N GLU A 183 5.58 -9.30 9.82
CA GLU A 183 6.83 -8.56 9.74
C GLU A 183 7.88 -9.25 10.60
N GLN A 184 9.09 -9.42 10.06
CA GLN A 184 10.25 -9.89 10.81
C GLN A 184 11.30 -8.79 10.80
N ASN A 185 11.72 -8.38 12.00
CA ASN A 185 12.75 -7.37 12.20
C ASN A 185 14.03 -7.98 12.75
N TRP A 186 15.16 -7.49 12.29
CA TRP A 186 16.51 -7.79 12.77
C TRP A 186 17.19 -6.48 13.17
N LEU A 187 17.94 -6.53 14.27
CA LEU A 187 18.78 -5.46 14.76
C LEU A 187 20.16 -6.08 15.04
N ALA A 188 21.21 -5.51 14.47
CA ALA A 188 22.53 -6.14 14.35
C ALA A 188 22.49 -7.47 13.57
N SER A 189 22.56 -8.60 14.29
CA SER A 189 22.68 -9.97 13.76
C SER A 189 21.58 -10.95 14.18
N PRO A 190 20.97 -10.89 15.39
CA PRO A 190 19.83 -11.75 15.72
C PRO A 190 18.48 -11.19 15.23
N ARG A 191 17.48 -12.08 15.17
CA ARG A 191 16.08 -11.65 15.06
C ARG A 191 15.75 -10.78 16.27
N TYR A 192 15.18 -9.60 16.05
CA TYR A 192 14.83 -8.67 17.11
C TYR A 192 13.37 -8.80 17.51
N SER A 193 12.46 -8.69 16.55
CA SER A 193 11.02 -8.85 16.80
C SER A 193 10.29 -9.48 15.62
N LYS A 194 9.12 -10.05 15.91
CA LYS A 194 8.16 -10.61 14.97
C LYS A 194 6.82 -9.94 15.22
N ASN A 195 6.21 -9.42 14.17
CA ASN A 195 4.91 -8.78 14.24
C ASN A 195 3.91 -9.51 13.36
N PHE A 196 2.70 -9.66 13.87
CA PHE A 196 1.54 -10.09 13.11
C PHE A 196 0.42 -9.10 13.32
N GLY A 197 -0.31 -8.76 12.27
CA GLY A 197 -1.34 -7.75 12.39
C GLY A 197 -2.29 -7.73 11.22
N ALA A 198 -3.18 -6.75 11.25
CA ALA A 198 -4.05 -6.46 10.13
C ALA A 198 -4.27 -4.95 10.03
N ASN A 199 -4.30 -4.48 8.79
CA ASN A 199 -4.70 -3.12 8.44
C ASN A 199 -6.09 -3.16 7.82
N ALA A 200 -7.01 -2.34 8.32
CA ALA A 200 -8.29 -2.08 7.67
C ALA A 200 -8.28 -0.64 7.16
N GLU A 201 -8.63 -0.45 5.90
CA GLU A 201 -8.64 0.86 5.25
C GLU A 201 -10.00 1.13 4.61
N PHE A 202 -10.43 2.39 4.66
CA PHE A 202 -11.60 2.87 3.96
C PHE A 202 -11.29 4.24 3.38
N ARG A 203 -11.66 4.45 2.12
CA ARG A 203 -11.56 5.72 1.41
C ARG A 203 -12.82 5.94 0.61
N ARG A 204 -13.37 7.14 0.67
CA ARG A 204 -14.53 7.55 -0.13
C ARG A 204 -14.36 8.97 -0.64
N GLN A 205 -14.54 9.14 -1.93
CA GLN A 205 -14.77 10.42 -2.54
C GLN A 205 -16.21 10.84 -2.22
N LEU A 206 -16.38 11.89 -1.42
CA LEU A 206 -17.69 12.38 -1.00
C LEU A 206 -18.34 13.21 -2.12
N ASN A 207 -17.51 13.98 -2.82
CA ASN A 207 -17.85 14.73 -4.03
C ASN A 207 -16.56 15.04 -4.81
N ARG A 208 -16.64 15.89 -5.83
CA ARG A 208 -15.48 16.22 -6.69
C ARG A 208 -14.29 16.86 -5.97
N GLN A 209 -14.52 17.44 -4.80
CA GLN A 209 -13.50 18.19 -4.05
C GLN A 209 -13.08 17.49 -2.75
N TRP A 210 -14.00 16.75 -2.12
CA TRP A 210 -13.79 16.17 -0.79
C TRP A 210 -13.56 14.68 -0.84
N THR A 211 -12.48 14.23 -0.20
CA THR A 211 -12.18 12.80 0.03
C THR A 211 -12.02 12.54 1.52
N PHE A 212 -12.73 11.53 2.03
CA PHE A 212 -12.55 11.02 3.38
C PHE A 212 -11.77 9.71 3.33
N SER A 213 -10.82 9.55 4.25
CA SER A 213 -10.05 8.31 4.42
C SER A 213 -9.94 7.97 5.90
N THR A 214 -9.96 6.69 6.24
CA THR A 214 -9.67 6.19 7.58
C THR A 214 -8.88 4.89 7.50
N ASN A 215 -7.99 4.69 8.47
CA ASN A 215 -7.19 3.48 8.61
C ASN A 215 -7.25 3.02 10.06
N PHE A 216 -7.42 1.72 10.25
CA PHE A 216 -7.28 1.04 11.52
C PHE A 216 -6.16 0.02 11.39
N ASN A 217 -5.25 -0.01 12.36
CA ASN A 217 -4.20 -1.02 12.44
C ASN A 217 -4.25 -1.71 13.80
N HIS A 218 -4.04 -3.02 13.77
CA HIS A 218 -3.78 -3.84 14.94
C HIS A 218 -2.51 -4.64 14.70
N THR A 219 -1.56 -4.55 15.61
CA THR A 219 -0.28 -5.25 15.54
C THR A 219 0.02 -5.94 16.86
N GLN A 220 0.24 -7.24 16.82
CA GLN A 220 0.84 -7.99 17.91
C GLN A 220 2.35 -8.06 17.71
N LYS A 221 3.11 -7.47 18.63
CA LYS A 221 4.58 -7.44 18.60
C LYS A 221 5.16 -8.43 19.60
N ARG A 222 6.09 -9.26 19.13
CA ARG A 222 6.80 -10.26 19.95
C ARG A 222 8.30 -10.13 19.79
N TYR A 223 9.02 -9.95 20.89
CA TYR A 223 10.47 -9.88 20.90
C TYR A 223 11.11 -11.27 20.99
N ALA A 224 12.29 -11.43 20.39
CA ALA A 224 13.00 -12.70 20.41
C ALA A 224 13.76 -12.94 21.73
N ASP A 225 14.32 -11.88 22.33
CA ASP A 225 14.95 -11.94 23.65
C ASP A 225 13.89 -12.07 24.75
N GLU A 226 14.07 -13.03 25.66
CA GLU A 226 13.08 -13.34 26.70
C GLU A 226 12.88 -12.21 27.71
N ASN A 227 13.96 -11.53 28.11
CA ASN A 227 13.88 -10.44 29.08
C ASN A 227 13.14 -9.24 28.50
N ILE A 228 13.40 -8.92 27.23
CA ILE A 228 12.66 -7.89 26.49
C ILE A 228 11.22 -8.34 26.29
N ALA A 229 10.99 -9.59 25.88
CA ALA A 229 9.67 -10.13 25.61
C ALA A 229 8.73 -10.09 26.83
N GLN A 230 9.23 -10.39 28.04
CA GLN A 230 8.44 -10.33 29.28
C GLN A 230 7.94 -8.92 29.58
N ARG A 231 8.70 -7.88 29.21
CA ARG A 231 8.38 -6.49 29.52
C ARG A 231 7.64 -5.77 28.39
N TYR A 232 7.90 -6.12 27.14
CA TYR A 232 7.51 -5.32 25.98
C TYR A 232 6.67 -6.04 24.93
N ASN A 233 6.42 -7.36 25.08
CA ASN A 233 5.41 -8.00 24.24
C ASN A 233 4.05 -7.33 24.45
N GLY A 234 3.34 -7.06 23.36
CA GLY A 234 2.07 -6.37 23.48
C GLY A 234 1.36 -6.15 22.16
N TYR A 235 0.30 -5.36 22.26
CA TYR A 235 -0.54 -4.96 21.15
C TYR A 235 -0.38 -3.47 20.90
N ILE A 236 -0.18 -3.11 19.64
CA ILE A 236 -0.19 -1.73 19.16
C ILE A 236 -1.45 -1.60 18.32
N ASN A 237 -2.31 -0.66 18.70
CA ASN A 237 -3.53 -0.35 17.97
C ASN A 237 -3.47 1.11 17.55
N GLY A 238 -3.86 1.41 16.33
CA GLY A 238 -3.94 2.76 15.83
C GLY A 238 -5.20 2.96 15.00
N VAL A 239 -5.77 4.16 15.10
CA VAL A 239 -6.83 4.63 14.23
C VAL A 239 -6.44 6.01 13.72
N SER A 240 -6.62 6.24 12.43
CA SER A 240 -6.46 7.55 11.81
C SER A 240 -7.65 7.83 10.90
N ALA A 241 -8.01 9.10 10.81
CA ALA A 241 -9.03 9.59 9.89
C ALA A 241 -8.54 10.92 9.30
N SER A 242 -8.78 11.12 8.02
CA SER A 242 -8.44 12.34 7.30
C SER A 242 -9.57 12.74 6.37
N LEU A 243 -9.74 14.05 6.23
CA LEU A 243 -10.63 14.67 5.27
C LEU A 243 -9.79 15.65 4.45
N SER A 244 -9.72 15.44 3.14
CA SER A 244 -8.95 16.29 2.24
C SER A 244 -9.85 17.03 1.26
N TYR A 245 -9.47 18.27 0.96
CA TYR A 245 -10.11 19.13 -0.03
C TYR A 245 -9.13 19.39 -1.17
N THR A 246 -9.54 19.12 -2.40
CA THR A 246 -8.82 19.48 -3.62
C THR A 246 -9.51 20.67 -4.26
N ALA A 247 -8.83 21.83 -4.27
CA ALA A 247 -9.30 23.00 -5.01
C ALA A 247 -9.24 22.70 -6.51
N ASN A 248 -10.30 23.06 -7.24
CA ASN A 248 -10.23 23.03 -8.70
C ASN A 248 -9.21 24.09 -9.14
N PRO A 249 -8.23 23.76 -10.00
CA PRO A 249 -7.46 24.81 -10.68
C PRO A 249 -8.45 25.62 -11.51
N ASN A 250 -8.52 26.93 -11.25
CA ASN A 250 -9.24 27.89 -12.08
C ASN A 250 -8.66 27.95 -13.49
#